data_AF-A0A845TU62-F1
#
_entry.id   AF-A0A845TU62-F1
#
_cell.length_a   1.000
_cell.length_b   1.000
_cell.length_c   1.000
_cell.angle_alpha   90.00
_cell.angle_beta   90.00
_cell.angle_gamma   90.00
#
_symmetry.space_group_name_H-M   'P 1'
#
loop_
_entity.id
_entity.type
_entity.pdbx_description
1 polymer ?
#
loop_
_entity_poly.entity_id
_entity_poly.type
_entity_poly.pdbx_seq_one_letter_code
_entity_poly.pdbx_strand_id
1 'polypeptide(L)'
;FGLDKPLWEQYFIFVKNALSGDMGNSFAFSTPALTLIFERMPATMELAVVAIVMSIGLGIPLGLWAGLRPNGIAGKSIMAVSILGFSLPTFWVGLMLIMVFAVQLGWLPSSGRGATTLLLGVPVSFLSVDGLRHLLMPAFNLALFNIALVIRLTRAGAQEALLQDYVKFARAKGLSSTRIIGVHVLKNILIPIVTVIALQFGSIIAFAIVTETVFAWPGMGKLIIDSIRFLDRPVIVAYLMLIVVIFIFINLVVDVVYSLLDPRVRLSDTKG
;
A
#
# COMPACT_ATOMS: atom_id res chain seq x y z
N PHE A 1 -2.60 -18.14 29.63
CA PHE A 1 -1.27 -18.29 29.00
C PHE A 1 -0.26 -19.07 29.83
N GLY A 2 -0.53 -19.45 31.08
CA GLY A 2 0.40 -20.27 31.86
C GLY A 2 1.75 -19.58 32.06
N LEU A 3 1.74 -18.27 32.38
CA LEU A 3 2.95 -17.44 32.47
C LEU A 3 3.93 -17.94 33.54
N ASP A 4 3.44 -18.77 34.46
CA ASP A 4 4.11 -19.49 35.52
C ASP A 4 4.76 -20.82 35.07
N LYS A 5 4.43 -21.31 33.87
CA LYS A 5 4.88 -22.61 33.35
C LYS A 5 6.15 -22.48 32.49
N PRO A 6 6.89 -23.58 32.25
CA PRO A 6 8.00 -23.59 31.30
C PRO A 6 7.58 -23.14 29.88
N LEU A 7 8.52 -22.55 29.12
CA LEU A 7 8.25 -21.95 27.81
C LEU A 7 7.60 -22.92 26.80
N TRP A 8 7.98 -24.20 26.83
CA TRP A 8 7.40 -25.21 25.94
C TRP A 8 5.91 -25.46 26.25
N GLU A 9 5.51 -25.49 27.54
CA GLU A 9 4.10 -25.58 27.92
C GLU A 9 3.33 -24.33 27.50
N GLN A 10 3.92 -23.14 27.70
CA GLN A 10 3.32 -21.88 27.26
C GLN A 10 3.04 -21.89 25.76
N TYR A 11 3.98 -22.42 24.96
CA TYR A 11 3.82 -22.57 23.51
C TYR A 11 2.65 -23.49 23.15
N PHE A 12 2.54 -24.68 23.74
CA PHE A 12 1.43 -25.59 23.44
C PHE A 12 0.07 -25.02 23.90
N ILE A 13 0.02 -24.32 25.05
CA ILE A 13 -1.18 -23.61 25.51
C ILE A 13 -1.55 -22.52 24.50
N PHE A 14 -0.58 -21.73 24.04
CA PHE A 14 -0.80 -20.71 23.01
C PHE A 14 -1.34 -21.33 21.72
N VAL A 15 -0.69 -22.38 21.18
CA VAL A 15 -1.13 -23.03 19.94
C VAL A 15 -2.57 -23.54 20.08
N LYS A 16 -2.91 -24.20 21.19
CA LYS A 16 -4.27 -24.68 21.45
C LYS A 16 -5.29 -23.54 21.44
N ASN A 17 -4.98 -22.44 22.12
CA ASN A 17 -5.87 -21.28 22.22
C ASN A 17 -5.99 -20.55 20.88
N ALA A 18 -4.88 -20.38 20.15
CA ALA A 18 -4.83 -19.75 18.84
C ALA A 18 -5.66 -20.52 17.81
N LEU A 19 -5.66 -21.86 17.85
CA LEU A 19 -6.53 -22.71 17.02
C LEU A 19 -8.03 -22.49 17.31
N SER A 20 -8.38 -22.11 18.54
CA SER A 20 -9.75 -21.68 18.89
C SER A 20 -10.03 -20.19 18.66
N GLY A 21 -9.07 -19.44 18.09
CA GLY A 21 -9.20 -18.00 17.85
C GLY A 21 -8.91 -17.11 19.07
N ASP A 22 -8.47 -17.67 20.19
CA ASP A 22 -8.06 -16.90 21.38
C ASP A 22 -6.55 -16.63 21.35
N MET A 23 -6.18 -15.40 20.99
CA MET A 23 -4.80 -14.93 21.03
C MET A 23 -4.44 -14.28 22.38
N GLY A 24 -5.38 -14.24 23.31
CA GLY A 24 -5.20 -13.69 24.64
C GLY A 24 -5.62 -12.25 24.81
N ASN A 25 -5.49 -11.80 26.06
CA ASN A 25 -5.79 -10.44 26.44
C ASN A 25 -4.51 -9.62 26.49
N SER A 26 -4.61 -8.39 25.99
CA SER A 26 -3.61 -7.35 26.17
C SER A 26 -3.30 -7.14 27.65
N PHE A 27 -2.01 -7.09 27.99
CA PHE A 27 -1.58 -6.76 29.34
C PHE A 27 -1.76 -5.27 29.66
N ALA A 28 -1.68 -4.40 28.66
CA ALA A 28 -1.84 -2.96 28.84
C ALA A 28 -3.31 -2.52 28.94
N PHE A 29 -4.18 -3.11 28.11
CA PHE A 29 -5.58 -2.68 27.95
C PHE A 29 -6.59 -3.64 28.57
N SER A 30 -6.15 -4.81 29.08
CA SER A 30 -7.03 -5.83 29.67
C SER A 30 -8.20 -6.27 28.78
N THR A 31 -8.02 -6.20 27.46
CA THR A 31 -9.02 -6.54 26.43
C THR A 31 -8.44 -7.56 25.45
N PRO A 32 -9.27 -8.32 24.72
CA PRO A 32 -8.77 -9.30 23.76
C PRO A 32 -7.88 -8.67 22.68
N ALA A 33 -6.72 -9.27 22.43
CA ALA A 33 -5.71 -8.75 21.52
C ALA A 33 -6.24 -8.58 20.10
N LEU A 34 -7.03 -9.56 19.60
CA LEU A 34 -7.64 -9.47 18.28
C LEU A 34 -8.62 -8.31 18.15
N THR A 35 -9.39 -8.02 19.20
CA THR A 35 -10.35 -6.91 19.21
C THR A 35 -9.63 -5.58 19.05
N LEU A 36 -8.55 -5.35 19.80
CA LEU A 36 -7.71 -4.16 19.65
C LEU A 36 -7.14 -4.03 18.23
N ILE A 37 -6.69 -5.13 17.63
CA ILE A 37 -6.14 -5.09 16.27
C ILE A 37 -7.24 -4.74 15.25
N PHE A 38 -8.42 -5.35 15.35
CA PHE A 38 -9.54 -5.05 14.44
C PHE A 38 -10.07 -3.62 14.60
N GLU A 39 -10.01 -3.03 15.79
CA GLU A 39 -10.36 -1.61 15.99
C GLU A 39 -9.37 -0.66 15.28
N ARG A 40 -8.10 -1.06 15.17
CA ARG A 40 -7.05 -0.26 14.52
C ARG A 40 -6.92 -0.54 13.02
N MET A 41 -7.34 -1.72 12.57
CA MET A 41 -7.24 -2.16 11.18
C MET A 41 -7.83 -1.17 10.16
N PRO A 42 -9.03 -0.58 10.36
CA PRO A 42 -9.58 0.39 9.42
C PRO A 42 -8.64 1.56 9.15
N ALA A 43 -7.90 2.03 10.16
CA ALA A 43 -6.98 3.15 10.00
C ALA A 43 -5.84 2.80 9.04
N THR A 44 -5.23 1.63 9.20
CA THR A 44 -4.14 1.17 8.33
C THR A 44 -4.66 0.89 6.92
N MET A 45 -5.85 0.31 6.78
CA MET A 45 -6.46 0.04 5.47
C MET A 45 -6.73 1.33 4.69
N GLU A 46 -7.22 2.38 5.36
CA GLU A 46 -7.42 3.68 4.71
C GLU A 46 -6.13 4.26 4.14
N LEU A 47 -5.05 4.23 4.92
CA LEU A 47 -3.74 4.67 4.46
C LEU A 47 -3.28 3.86 3.25
N ALA A 48 -3.39 2.54 3.32
CA ALA A 48 -2.97 1.66 2.24
C ALA A 48 -3.74 1.93 0.95
N VAL A 49 -5.07 2.05 1.02
CA VAL A 49 -5.93 2.31 -0.14
C VAL A 49 -5.62 3.67 -0.74
N VAL A 50 -5.58 4.73 0.07
CA VAL A 50 -5.33 6.08 -0.44
C VAL A 50 -3.92 6.21 -1.00
N ALA A 51 -2.92 5.57 -0.38
CA ALA A 51 -1.57 5.54 -0.91
C ALA A 51 -1.52 4.88 -2.30
N ILE A 52 -2.16 3.73 -2.49
CA ILE A 52 -2.24 3.06 -3.80
C ILE A 52 -2.99 3.92 -4.83
N VAL A 53 -4.11 4.54 -4.45
CA VAL A 53 -4.86 5.43 -5.35
C VAL A 53 -3.99 6.61 -5.80
N MET A 54 -3.23 7.22 -4.90
CA MET A 54 -2.25 8.27 -5.24
C MET A 54 -1.14 7.73 -6.15
N SER A 55 -0.62 6.53 -5.87
CA SER A 55 0.41 5.89 -6.70
C SER A 55 -0.03 5.60 -8.11
N ILE A 56 -1.27 5.13 -8.30
CA ILE A 56 -1.87 4.93 -9.63
C ILE A 56 -2.13 6.28 -10.30
N GLY A 57 -2.82 7.18 -9.59
CA GLY A 57 -3.28 8.46 -10.11
C GLY A 57 -2.15 9.40 -10.52
N LEU A 58 -1.00 9.33 -9.85
CA LEU A 58 0.19 10.11 -10.21
C LEU A 58 1.18 9.29 -11.04
N GLY A 59 1.42 8.04 -10.66
CA GLY A 59 2.48 7.24 -11.25
C GLY A 59 2.23 6.85 -12.70
N ILE A 60 1.00 6.47 -13.05
CA ILE A 60 0.66 6.07 -14.42
C ILE A 60 0.74 7.29 -15.37
N PRO A 61 0.10 8.45 -15.09
CA PRO A 61 0.20 9.58 -16.01
C PRO A 61 1.63 10.10 -16.17
N LEU A 62 2.38 10.22 -15.08
CA LEU A 62 3.77 10.70 -15.12
C LEU A 62 4.69 9.71 -15.84
N GLY A 63 4.54 8.41 -15.58
CA GLY A 63 5.30 7.37 -16.27
C GLY A 63 4.97 7.27 -17.76
N LEU A 64 3.69 7.40 -18.12
CA LEU A 64 3.27 7.44 -19.51
C LEU A 64 3.85 8.67 -20.22
N TRP A 65 3.79 9.85 -19.61
CA TRP A 65 4.40 11.06 -20.18
C TRP A 65 5.91 10.89 -20.40
N ALA A 66 6.62 10.36 -19.39
CA ALA A 66 8.06 10.10 -19.48
C ALA A 66 8.42 9.00 -20.52
N GLY A 67 7.53 8.04 -20.76
CA GLY A 67 7.69 6.98 -21.76
C GLY A 67 7.44 7.43 -23.19
N LEU A 68 6.44 8.30 -23.39
CA LEU A 68 6.10 8.86 -24.71
C LEU A 68 7.14 9.89 -25.20
N ARG A 69 7.84 10.57 -24.28
CA ARG A 69 8.85 11.61 -24.61
C ARG A 69 10.15 11.40 -23.82
N PRO A 70 10.88 10.31 -24.05
CA PRO A 70 11.98 9.91 -23.17
C PRO A 70 13.21 10.83 -23.23
N ASN A 71 13.42 11.49 -24.37
CA ASN A 71 14.53 12.43 -24.55
C ASN A 71 14.18 13.86 -24.15
N GLY A 72 12.90 14.15 -23.90
CA GLY A 72 12.44 15.47 -23.49
C GLY A 72 12.84 15.81 -22.06
N ILE A 73 13.00 17.11 -21.77
CA ILE A 73 13.37 17.61 -20.44
C ILE A 73 12.36 17.13 -19.40
N ALA A 74 11.05 17.24 -19.68
CA ALA A 74 10.00 16.77 -18.78
C ALA A 74 10.15 15.28 -18.41
N GLY A 75 10.43 14.41 -19.39
CA GLY A 75 10.64 12.98 -19.13
C GLY A 75 11.86 12.72 -18.25
N LYS A 76 12.99 13.42 -18.52
CA LYS A 76 14.19 13.33 -17.69
C LYS A 76 13.97 13.87 -16.27
N SER A 77 13.24 14.98 -16.12
CA SER A 77 12.91 15.57 -14.81
C SER A 77 12.00 14.65 -14.00
N ILE A 78 10.96 14.06 -14.59
CA ILE A 78 10.08 13.08 -13.92
C ILE A 78 10.92 11.91 -13.39
N MET A 79 11.84 11.39 -14.20
CA MET A 79 12.71 10.30 -13.78
C MET A 79 13.66 10.72 -12.66
N ALA A 80 14.30 11.89 -12.76
CA ALA A 80 15.18 12.40 -11.72
C ALA A 80 14.45 12.57 -10.37
N VAL A 81 13.26 13.17 -10.38
CA VAL A 81 12.42 13.33 -9.17
C VAL A 81 11.99 11.98 -8.62
N SER A 82 11.63 11.02 -9.48
CA SER A 82 11.25 9.66 -9.03
C SER A 82 12.39 8.92 -8.32
N ILE A 83 13.65 9.17 -8.73
CA ILE A 83 14.83 8.60 -8.08
C ILE A 83 14.99 9.20 -6.67
N LEU A 84 14.90 10.52 -6.56
CA LEU A 84 14.96 11.19 -5.25
C LEU A 84 13.88 10.69 -4.28
N GLY A 85 12.65 10.53 -4.76
CA GLY A 85 11.54 10.01 -3.94
C GLY A 85 11.76 8.58 -3.43
N PHE A 86 12.56 7.78 -4.13
CA PHE A 86 12.91 6.42 -3.70
C PHE A 86 14.13 6.38 -2.77
N SER A 87 15.09 7.29 -2.96
CA SER A 87 16.37 7.28 -2.24
C SER A 87 16.31 7.79 -0.80
N LEU A 88 15.25 8.51 -0.43
CA LEU A 88 15.13 9.13 0.89
C LEU A 88 14.47 8.18 1.90
N PRO A 89 14.94 8.15 3.16
CA PRO A 89 14.26 7.40 4.21
C PRO A 89 12.83 7.88 4.43
N THR A 90 11.89 6.96 4.53
CA THR A 90 10.44 7.27 4.62
C THR A 90 10.08 8.08 5.86
N PHE A 91 10.74 7.83 7.01
CA PHE A 91 10.53 8.64 8.21
C PHE A 91 11.00 10.09 8.00
N TRP A 92 12.12 10.29 7.30
CA TRP A 92 12.68 11.61 7.05
C TRP A 92 11.76 12.41 6.13
N VAL A 93 11.27 11.78 5.07
CA VAL A 93 10.26 12.39 4.19
C VAL A 93 9.02 12.77 5.00
N GLY A 94 8.52 11.88 5.86
CA GLY A 94 7.39 12.17 6.74
C GLY A 94 7.62 13.40 7.63
N LEU A 95 8.79 13.51 8.26
CA LEU A 95 9.17 14.67 9.08
C LEU A 95 9.27 15.97 8.26
N MET A 96 9.81 15.90 7.04
CA MET A 96 9.88 17.05 6.14
C MET A 96 8.49 17.48 5.65
N LEU A 97 7.59 16.54 5.37
CA LEU A 97 6.20 16.84 5.04
C LEU A 97 5.51 17.59 6.19
N ILE A 98 5.69 17.12 7.43
CA ILE A 98 5.18 17.82 8.62
C ILE A 98 5.77 19.23 8.72
N MET A 99 7.09 19.37 8.60
CA MET A 99 7.77 20.66 8.72
C MET A 99 7.26 21.68 7.68
N VAL A 100 7.11 21.26 6.42
CA VAL A 100 6.67 22.15 5.35
C VAL A 100 5.16 22.42 5.44
N PHE A 101 4.33 21.39 5.46
CA PHE A 101 2.88 21.55 5.30
C PHE A 101 2.14 21.85 6.60
N ALA A 102 2.64 21.40 7.74
CA ALA A 102 2.01 21.67 9.04
C ALA A 102 2.63 22.87 9.76
N VAL A 103 3.97 22.95 9.82
CA VAL A 103 4.65 23.97 10.63
C VAL A 103 4.84 25.28 9.86
N GLN A 104 5.42 25.24 8.66
CA GLN A 104 5.71 26.45 7.89
C GLN A 104 4.48 27.01 7.19
N LEU A 105 3.73 26.17 6.48
CA LEU A 105 2.57 26.59 5.68
C LEU A 105 1.26 26.61 6.46
N GLY A 106 1.14 25.79 7.52
CA GLY A 106 -0.10 25.67 8.29
C GLY A 106 -1.29 25.10 7.50
N TRP A 107 -1.04 24.37 6.42
CA TRP A 107 -2.08 23.84 5.51
C TRP A 107 -2.72 22.56 6.04
N LEU A 108 -1.91 21.67 6.62
CA LEU A 108 -2.32 20.33 7.03
C LEU A 108 -1.93 20.07 8.49
N PRO A 109 -2.70 19.26 9.23
CA PRO A 109 -2.40 18.91 10.62
C PRO A 109 -1.20 17.96 10.68
N SER A 110 -0.36 18.11 11.72
CA SER A 110 0.90 17.34 11.84
C SER A 110 0.71 15.88 12.28
N SER A 111 -0.40 15.56 12.94
CA SER A 111 -0.61 14.23 13.53
C SER A 111 -2.08 13.91 13.81
N GLY A 112 -2.39 12.62 13.98
CA GLY A 112 -3.74 12.12 14.30
C GLY A 112 -4.52 11.64 13.07
N ARG A 113 -5.81 11.31 13.27
CA ARG A 113 -6.72 10.78 12.23
C ARG A 113 -7.91 11.68 11.93
N GLY A 114 -7.99 12.84 12.58
CA GLY A 114 -9.12 13.76 12.48
C GLY A 114 -10.46 13.12 12.85
N ALA A 115 -11.55 13.81 12.47
CA ALA A 115 -12.91 13.31 12.64
C ALA A 115 -13.17 12.08 11.76
N THR A 116 -13.79 11.04 12.35
CA THR A 116 -14.22 9.85 11.61
C THR A 116 -15.75 9.81 11.52
N THR A 117 -16.25 9.19 10.45
CA THR A 117 -17.68 8.92 10.24
C THR A 117 -17.86 7.42 10.10
N LEU A 118 -19.01 6.89 10.52
CA LEU A 118 -19.28 5.46 10.41
C LEU A 118 -19.79 5.13 9.02
N LEU A 119 -19.04 4.27 8.30
CA LEU A 119 -19.47 3.66 7.05
C LEU A 119 -19.67 2.17 7.29
N LEU A 120 -20.92 1.68 7.22
CA LEU A 120 -21.25 0.28 7.47
C LEU A 120 -20.72 -0.25 8.83
N GLY A 121 -20.71 0.60 9.86
CA GLY A 121 -20.19 0.27 11.20
C GLY A 121 -18.67 0.39 11.35
N VAL A 122 -17.94 0.75 10.28
CA VAL A 122 -16.49 0.94 10.31
C VAL A 122 -16.17 2.44 10.38
N PRO A 123 -15.35 2.90 11.34
CA PRO A 123 -14.96 4.30 11.43
C PRO A 123 -13.98 4.66 10.31
N VAL A 124 -14.41 5.59 9.44
CA VAL A 124 -13.64 6.06 8.30
C VAL A 124 -13.37 7.57 8.33
N SER A 125 -12.14 7.96 7.99
CA SER A 125 -11.64 9.35 8.00
C SER A 125 -11.81 10.05 6.65
N PHE A 126 -11.75 9.32 5.53
CA PHE A 126 -11.76 9.93 4.19
C PHE A 126 -13.09 10.57 3.77
N LEU A 127 -14.18 10.33 4.51
CA LEU A 127 -15.48 10.95 4.29
C LEU A 127 -15.63 12.31 5.00
N SER A 128 -14.73 12.65 5.92
CA SER A 128 -14.73 13.95 6.58
C SER A 128 -13.62 14.83 6.01
N VAL A 129 -13.88 16.13 5.89
CA VAL A 129 -12.87 17.10 5.41
C VAL A 129 -11.67 17.14 6.35
N ASP A 130 -11.93 17.07 7.65
CA ASP A 130 -10.88 17.05 8.67
C ASP A 130 -10.04 15.76 8.60
N GLY A 131 -10.68 14.59 8.48
CA GLY A 131 -10.01 13.31 8.32
C GLY A 131 -9.18 13.25 7.04
N LEU A 132 -9.68 13.78 5.92
CA LEU A 132 -8.90 13.92 4.69
C LEU A 132 -7.63 14.75 4.89
N ARG A 133 -7.71 15.89 5.59
CA ARG A 133 -6.53 16.72 5.88
C ARG A 133 -5.47 15.97 6.68
N HIS A 134 -5.88 15.15 7.65
CA HIS A 134 -4.99 14.28 8.42
C HIS A 134 -4.42 13.11 7.60
N LEU A 135 -5.18 12.63 6.62
CA LEU A 135 -4.83 11.47 5.81
C LEU A 135 -3.83 11.79 4.69
N LEU A 136 -3.88 13.01 4.13
CA LEU A 136 -3.12 13.38 2.92
C LEU A 136 -1.60 13.19 3.08
N MET A 137 -0.99 13.74 4.14
CA MET A 137 0.46 13.63 4.34
C MET A 137 0.94 12.19 4.59
N PRO A 138 0.37 11.41 5.53
CA PRO A 138 0.82 10.03 5.75
C PRO A 138 0.54 9.14 4.53
N ALA A 139 -0.59 9.31 3.84
CA ALA A 139 -0.86 8.56 2.61
C ALA A 139 0.13 8.91 1.50
N PHE A 140 0.44 10.20 1.31
CA PHE A 140 1.45 10.63 0.33
C PHE A 140 2.85 10.12 0.68
N ASN A 141 3.22 10.10 1.96
CA ASN A 141 4.49 9.54 2.43
C ASN A 141 4.64 8.05 2.04
N LEU A 142 3.58 7.25 2.25
CA LEU A 142 3.53 5.84 1.83
C LEU A 142 3.47 5.68 0.31
N ALA A 143 2.78 6.59 -0.38
CA ALA A 143 2.64 6.56 -1.82
C ALA A 143 3.95 6.86 -2.55
N LEU A 144 4.87 7.64 -1.98
CA LEU A 144 6.04 8.18 -2.69
C LEU A 144 6.89 7.10 -3.37
N PHE A 145 7.18 6.02 -2.64
CA PHE A 145 7.91 4.86 -3.16
C PHE A 145 7.16 4.20 -4.33
N ASN A 146 5.86 3.99 -4.15
CA ASN A 146 5.00 3.33 -5.12
C ASN A 146 4.75 4.20 -6.36
N ILE A 147 4.63 5.52 -6.20
CA ILE A 147 4.60 6.48 -7.31
C ILE A 147 5.88 6.31 -8.14
N ALA A 148 7.06 6.33 -7.52
CA ALA A 148 8.32 6.18 -8.23
C ALA A 148 8.43 4.84 -8.96
N LEU A 149 8.00 3.74 -8.32
CA LEU A 149 7.96 2.42 -8.92
C LEU A 149 7.01 2.38 -10.13
N VAL A 150 5.78 2.87 -9.98
CA VAL A 150 4.76 2.86 -11.04
C VAL A 150 5.18 3.76 -12.20
N ILE A 151 5.83 4.91 -11.95
CA ILE A 151 6.43 5.75 -13.01
C ILE A 151 7.41 4.92 -13.84
N ARG A 152 8.33 4.20 -13.20
CA ARG A 152 9.36 3.41 -13.90
C ARG A 152 8.77 2.29 -14.73
N LEU A 153 7.83 1.53 -14.15
CA LEU A 153 7.16 0.44 -14.86
C LEU A 153 6.33 0.95 -16.04
N THR A 154 5.54 2.00 -15.83
CA THR A 154 4.70 2.58 -16.89
C THR A 154 5.56 3.16 -18.01
N ARG A 155 6.67 3.83 -17.68
CA ARG A 155 7.61 4.36 -18.67
C ARG A 155 8.21 3.25 -19.52
N ALA A 156 8.76 2.21 -18.88
CA ALA A 156 9.38 1.08 -19.57
C ALA A 156 8.36 0.35 -20.46
N GLY A 157 7.18 0.03 -19.90
CA GLY A 157 6.11 -0.61 -20.64
C GLY A 157 5.62 0.23 -21.81
N ALA A 158 5.48 1.55 -21.65
CA ALA A 158 5.06 2.43 -22.75
C ALA A 158 6.11 2.47 -23.88
N GLN A 159 7.40 2.52 -23.54
CA GLN A 159 8.47 2.50 -24.54
C GLN A 159 8.49 1.19 -25.32
N GLU A 160 8.37 0.05 -24.63
CA GLU A 160 8.33 -1.27 -25.25
C GLU A 160 7.09 -1.44 -26.12
N ALA A 161 5.92 -1.07 -25.60
CA ALA A 161 4.63 -1.17 -26.29
C ALA A 161 4.60 -0.37 -27.60
N LEU A 162 5.21 0.82 -27.63
CA LEU A 162 5.27 1.66 -28.84
C LEU A 162 6.07 1.04 -29.99
N LEU A 163 6.96 0.08 -29.70
CA LEU A 163 7.77 -0.62 -30.71
C LEU A 163 7.05 -1.83 -31.32
N GLN A 164 5.92 -2.24 -30.72
CA GLN A 164 5.17 -3.44 -31.11
C GLN A 164 4.38 -3.25 -32.42
N ASP A 165 4.21 -4.33 -33.16
CA ASP A 165 3.58 -4.28 -34.49
C ASP A 165 2.09 -3.91 -34.44
N TYR A 166 1.37 -4.21 -33.35
CA TYR A 166 -0.02 -3.78 -33.20
C TYR A 166 -0.15 -2.25 -33.19
N VAL A 167 0.86 -1.52 -32.70
CA VAL A 167 0.90 -0.06 -32.72
C VAL A 167 1.14 0.45 -34.14
N LYS A 168 2.06 -0.17 -34.89
CA LYS A 168 2.32 0.18 -36.30
C LYS A 168 1.07 -0.05 -37.15
N PHE A 169 0.41 -1.20 -36.98
CA PHE A 169 -0.83 -1.53 -37.67
C PHE A 169 -1.97 -0.56 -37.31
N ALA A 170 -2.09 -0.19 -36.04
CA ALA A 170 -3.08 0.80 -35.61
C ALA A 170 -2.84 2.18 -36.24
N ARG A 171 -1.58 2.61 -36.37
CA ARG A 171 -1.22 3.85 -37.10
C ARG A 171 -1.54 3.75 -38.58
N ALA A 172 -1.24 2.61 -39.22
CA ALA A 172 -1.56 2.38 -40.64
C ALA A 172 -3.08 2.41 -40.92
N LYS A 173 -3.90 2.02 -39.94
CA LYS A 173 -5.36 2.16 -39.97
C LYS A 173 -5.87 3.61 -39.75
N GLY A 174 -4.98 4.58 -39.53
CA GLY A 174 -5.35 5.98 -39.31
C GLY A 174 -5.87 6.29 -37.90
N LEU A 175 -5.63 5.42 -36.91
CA LEU A 175 -6.05 5.68 -35.53
C LEU A 175 -5.24 6.84 -34.93
N SER A 176 -5.91 7.73 -34.19
CA SER A 176 -5.23 8.85 -33.51
C SER A 176 -4.30 8.36 -32.40
N SER A 177 -3.19 9.07 -32.18
CA SER A 177 -2.21 8.73 -31.13
C SER A 177 -2.85 8.57 -29.75
N THR A 178 -3.84 9.41 -29.41
CA THR A 178 -4.57 9.34 -28.14
C THR A 178 -5.35 8.04 -28.01
N ARG A 179 -6.03 7.58 -29.07
CA ARG A 179 -6.75 6.30 -29.06
C ARG A 179 -5.79 5.12 -28.98
N ILE A 180 -4.67 5.18 -29.70
CA ILE A 180 -3.63 4.14 -29.63
C ILE A 180 -3.07 4.01 -28.22
N ILE A 181 -2.75 5.14 -27.59
CA ILE A 181 -2.21 5.18 -26.24
C ILE A 181 -3.23 4.68 -25.22
N GLY A 182 -4.44 5.25 -25.22
CA GLY A 182 -5.45 4.94 -24.20
C GLY A 182 -6.04 3.53 -24.30
N VAL A 183 -6.27 3.03 -25.53
CA VAL A 183 -6.99 1.75 -25.73
C VAL A 183 -6.04 0.57 -25.93
N HIS A 184 -4.93 0.77 -26.64
CA HIS A 184 -4.03 -0.33 -26.98
C HIS A 184 -2.81 -0.40 -26.06
N VAL A 185 -2.06 0.70 -25.95
CA VAL A 185 -0.83 0.72 -25.14
C VAL A 185 -1.15 0.57 -23.66
N LEU A 186 -2.02 1.43 -23.12
CA LEU A 186 -2.34 1.46 -21.70
C LEU A 186 -2.91 0.10 -21.22
N LYS A 187 -3.81 -0.51 -21.99
CA LYS A 187 -4.39 -1.82 -21.67
C LYS A 187 -3.32 -2.92 -21.54
N ASN A 188 -2.31 -2.91 -22.40
CA ASN A 188 -1.25 -3.92 -22.37
C ASN A 188 -0.25 -3.68 -21.23
N ILE A 189 0.13 -2.43 -20.96
CA ILE A 189 1.09 -2.12 -19.89
C ILE A 189 0.46 -2.22 -18.50
N LEU A 190 -0.87 -2.09 -18.39
CA LEU A 190 -1.57 -2.20 -17.11
C LEU A 190 -1.49 -3.60 -16.49
N ILE A 191 -1.35 -4.65 -17.30
CA ILE A 191 -1.29 -6.04 -16.82
C ILE A 191 -0.16 -6.22 -15.77
N PRO A 192 1.12 -5.96 -16.09
CA PRO A 192 2.20 -6.08 -15.10
C PRO A 192 2.12 -5.02 -13.99
N ILE A 193 1.55 -3.83 -14.26
CA ILE A 193 1.42 -2.77 -13.27
C ILE A 193 0.45 -3.19 -12.16
N VAL A 194 -0.71 -3.75 -12.51
CA VAL A 194 -1.73 -4.20 -11.56
C VAL A 194 -1.15 -5.28 -10.63
N THR A 195 -0.41 -6.25 -11.17
CA THR A 195 0.23 -7.31 -10.38
C THR A 195 1.18 -6.73 -9.34
N VAL A 196 2.07 -5.81 -9.75
CA VAL A 196 3.04 -5.23 -8.81
C VAL A 196 2.34 -4.36 -7.78
N ILE A 197 1.33 -3.57 -8.17
CA ILE A 197 0.55 -2.75 -7.24
C ILE A 197 -0.17 -3.61 -6.20
N ALA A 198 -0.72 -4.74 -6.61
CA ALA A 198 -1.42 -5.66 -5.71
C ALA A 198 -0.46 -6.24 -4.65
N LEU A 199 0.77 -6.62 -5.04
CA LEU A 199 1.81 -7.03 -4.10
C LEU A 199 2.22 -5.87 -3.16
N GLN A 200 2.32 -4.66 -3.70
CA GLN A 200 2.70 -3.49 -2.91
C GLN A 200 1.63 -3.07 -1.90
N PHE A 201 0.36 -3.33 -2.18
CA PHE A 201 -0.71 -3.10 -1.21
C PHE A 201 -0.48 -3.91 0.09
N GLY A 202 -0.11 -5.19 -0.02
CA GLY A 202 0.26 -6.01 1.13
C GLY A 202 1.47 -5.49 1.89
N SER A 203 2.50 -5.04 1.16
CA SER A 203 3.68 -4.40 1.76
C SER A 203 3.34 -3.14 2.54
N ILE A 204 2.45 -2.27 2.02
CA ILE A 204 2.05 -1.05 2.74
C ILE A 204 1.37 -1.41 4.06
N ILE A 205 0.48 -2.39 4.08
CA ILE A 205 -0.20 -2.82 5.31
C ILE A 205 0.81 -3.27 6.36
N ALA A 206 1.82 -4.05 5.97
CA ALA A 206 2.83 -4.56 6.89
C ALA A 206 3.83 -3.50 7.35
N PHE A 207 4.22 -2.57 6.47
CA PHE A 207 5.31 -1.62 6.71
C PHE A 207 4.83 -0.18 6.97
N ALA A 208 3.52 0.07 7.10
CA ALA A 208 2.97 1.38 7.48
C ALA A 208 3.41 1.85 8.87
N ILE A 209 3.94 0.95 9.71
CA ILE A 209 4.40 1.17 11.10
C ILE A 209 5.15 2.51 11.27
N VAL A 210 6.13 2.77 10.41
CA VAL A 210 6.98 3.96 10.52
C VAL A 210 6.17 5.22 10.26
N THR A 211 5.40 5.25 9.17
CA THR A 211 4.52 6.39 8.85
C THR A 211 3.48 6.60 9.95
N GLU A 212 2.82 5.54 10.41
CA GLU A 212 1.81 5.66 11.46
C GLU A 212 2.38 6.19 12.77
N THR A 213 3.61 5.80 13.11
CA THR A 213 4.30 6.32 14.29
C THR A 213 4.63 7.80 14.13
N VAL A 214 5.19 8.21 12.98
CA VAL A 214 5.59 9.61 12.71
C VAL A 214 4.39 10.56 12.74
N PHE A 215 3.27 10.16 12.14
CA PHE A 215 2.05 10.97 12.07
C PHE A 215 1.09 10.70 13.24
N ALA A 216 1.47 9.92 14.25
CA ALA A 216 0.61 9.45 15.33
C ALA A 216 -0.75 8.89 14.84
N TRP A 217 -0.74 8.24 13.68
CA TRP A 217 -1.93 7.64 13.08
C TRP A 217 -2.33 6.40 13.90
N PRO A 218 -3.59 6.29 14.35
CA PRO A 218 -4.03 5.24 15.26
C PRO A 218 -4.32 3.92 14.54
N GLY A 219 -3.35 3.43 13.77
CA GLY A 219 -3.42 2.17 13.03
C GLY A 219 -2.73 0.99 13.73
N MET A 220 -2.73 -0.15 13.06
CA MET A 220 -2.15 -1.40 13.58
C MET A 220 -0.63 -1.30 13.72
N GLY A 221 0.02 -0.56 12.82
CA GLY A 221 1.45 -0.36 12.84
C GLY A 221 1.91 0.46 14.06
N LYS A 222 1.15 1.50 14.43
CA LYS A 222 1.39 2.20 15.70
C LYS A 222 1.09 1.30 16.90
N LEU A 223 0.00 0.51 16.86
CA LEU A 223 -0.37 -0.41 17.95
C LEU A 223 0.75 -1.41 18.26
N ILE A 224 1.42 -1.97 17.25
CA ILE A 224 2.52 -2.92 17.49
C ILE A 224 3.71 -2.25 18.16
N ILE A 225 4.07 -1.02 17.77
CA ILE A 225 5.16 -0.27 18.41
C ILE A 225 4.83 0.05 19.87
N ASP A 226 3.59 0.48 20.14
CA ASP A 226 3.13 0.73 21.51
C ASP A 226 3.19 -0.57 22.33
N SER A 227 2.74 -1.69 21.76
CA SER A 227 2.75 -3.01 22.41
C SER A 227 4.16 -3.51 22.72
N ILE A 228 5.13 -3.29 21.83
CA ILE A 228 6.55 -3.60 22.07
C ILE A 228 7.10 -2.80 23.25
N ARG A 229 6.78 -1.50 23.32
CA ARG A 229 7.22 -0.63 24.42
C ARG A 229 6.65 -1.05 25.77
N PHE A 230 5.39 -1.49 25.80
CA PHE A 230 4.71 -1.96 27.01
C PHE A 230 4.89 -3.46 27.29
N LEU A 231 5.73 -4.16 26.50
CA LEU A 231 5.96 -5.61 26.61
C LEU A 231 4.65 -6.44 26.55
N ASP A 232 3.68 -5.98 25.77
CA ASP A 232 2.38 -6.61 25.60
C ASP A 232 2.44 -7.77 24.59
N ARG A 233 2.96 -8.91 25.06
CA ARG A 233 3.24 -10.09 24.22
C ARG A 233 2.02 -10.64 23.49
N PRO A 234 0.83 -10.77 24.11
CA PRO A 234 -0.38 -11.25 23.42
C PRO A 234 -0.70 -10.43 22.17
N VAL A 235 -0.64 -9.09 22.26
CA VAL A 235 -0.90 -8.21 21.11
C VAL A 235 0.18 -8.36 20.03
N ILE A 236 1.45 -8.44 20.43
CA ILE A 236 2.58 -8.63 19.49
C ILE A 236 2.39 -9.91 18.67
N VAL A 237 2.12 -11.04 19.32
CA VAL A 237 1.96 -12.33 18.64
C VAL A 237 0.70 -12.34 17.78
N ALA A 238 -0.43 -11.84 18.30
CA ALA A 238 -1.67 -11.73 17.53
C ALA A 238 -1.49 -10.91 16.24
N TYR A 239 -0.78 -9.77 16.34
CA TYR A 239 -0.46 -8.90 15.21
C TYR A 239 0.41 -9.61 14.16
N LEU A 240 1.49 -10.28 14.58
CA LEU A 240 2.39 -11.00 13.67
C LEU A 240 1.65 -12.13 12.93
N MET A 241 0.85 -12.91 13.65
CA MET A 241 0.04 -13.98 13.05
C MET A 241 -0.97 -13.43 12.04
N LEU A 242 -1.66 -12.34 12.40
CA LEU A 242 -2.65 -11.72 11.51
C LEU A 242 -2.00 -11.16 10.25
N ILE A 243 -0.84 -10.50 10.35
CA ILE A 243 -0.12 -10.01 9.17
C ILE A 243 0.27 -11.15 8.24
N VAL A 244 0.77 -12.26 8.77
CA VAL A 244 1.11 -13.43 7.94
C VAL A 244 -0.12 -13.94 7.19
N VAL A 245 -1.26 -14.09 7.89
CA VAL A 245 -2.52 -14.51 7.27
C VAL A 245 -2.99 -13.52 6.20
N ILE A 246 -2.98 -12.22 6.49
CA ILE A 246 -3.35 -11.16 5.53
C ILE A 246 -2.42 -11.19 4.33
N PHE A 247 -1.11 -11.36 4.51
CA PHE A 247 -0.14 -11.38 3.43
C PHE A 247 -0.32 -12.60 2.52
N ILE A 248 -0.53 -13.79 3.09
CA ILE A 248 -0.85 -15.01 2.33
C ILE A 248 -2.15 -14.82 1.56
N PHE A 249 -3.19 -14.25 2.20
CA PHE A 249 -4.47 -13.98 1.54
C PHE A 249 -4.33 -12.98 0.39
N ILE A 250 -3.59 -11.89 0.57
CA ILE A 250 -3.33 -10.91 -0.49
C ILE A 250 -2.62 -11.58 -1.67
N ASN A 251 -1.55 -12.35 -1.42
CA ASN A 251 -0.84 -13.05 -2.49
C ASN A 251 -1.77 -14.01 -3.25
N LEU A 252 -2.59 -14.79 -2.53
CA LEU A 252 -3.59 -15.65 -3.17
C LEU A 252 -4.54 -14.84 -4.06
N VAL A 253 -5.04 -13.70 -3.58
CA VAL A 253 -5.89 -12.80 -4.39
C VAL A 253 -5.14 -12.27 -5.60
N VAL A 254 -3.87 -11.89 -5.47
CA VAL A 254 -3.03 -11.43 -6.59
C VAL A 254 -2.87 -12.53 -7.63
N ASP A 255 -2.57 -13.75 -7.22
CA ASP A 255 -2.39 -14.89 -8.12
C ASP A 255 -3.68 -15.20 -8.89
N VAL A 256 -4.83 -15.13 -8.22
CA VAL A 256 -6.14 -15.28 -8.86
C VAL A 256 -6.39 -14.14 -9.85
N VAL A 257 -6.20 -12.87 -9.45
CA VAL A 257 -6.38 -11.71 -10.32
C VAL A 257 -5.46 -11.80 -11.54
N TYR A 258 -4.21 -12.20 -11.35
CA TYR A 258 -3.25 -12.42 -12.42
C TYR A 258 -3.72 -13.49 -13.41
N SER A 259 -4.21 -14.64 -12.90
CA SER A 259 -4.75 -15.72 -13.74
C SER A 259 -5.99 -15.31 -14.56
N LEU A 260 -6.75 -14.33 -14.08
CA LEU A 260 -7.92 -13.78 -14.78
C LEU A 260 -7.53 -12.71 -15.81
N LEU A 261 -6.50 -11.91 -15.50
CA LEU A 261 -6.05 -10.80 -16.35
C LEU A 261 -5.13 -11.26 -17.49
N ASP A 262 -4.38 -12.35 -17.34
CA ASP A 262 -3.53 -12.90 -18.39
C ASP A 262 -4.13 -14.18 -19.03
N PRO A 263 -4.74 -14.09 -20.22
CA PRO A 263 -5.26 -15.26 -20.94
C PRO A 263 -4.18 -16.24 -21.39
N ARG A 264 -2.89 -15.83 -21.40
CA ARG A 264 -1.79 -16.68 -21.88
C ARG A 264 -1.45 -17.80 -20.90
N VAL A 265 -1.67 -17.57 -19.60
CA VAL A 265 -1.53 -18.60 -18.55
C VAL A 265 -2.52 -19.74 -18.76
N ARG A 266 -3.71 -19.47 -19.30
CA ARG A 266 -4.71 -20.52 -19.61
C ARG A 266 -4.31 -21.39 -20.82
N LEU A 267 -3.48 -20.88 -21.73
CA LEU A 267 -3.10 -21.60 -22.96
C LEU A 267 -1.93 -22.58 -22.75
N SER A 268 -1.15 -22.44 -21.68
CA SER A 268 -0.10 -23.41 -21.33
C SER A 268 -0.67 -24.72 -20.75
N ASP A 269 -1.81 -24.66 -20.06
CA ASP A 269 -2.45 -25.86 -19.48
C ASP A 269 -3.26 -26.69 -20.50
N THR A 270 -3.51 -26.17 -21.71
CA THR A 270 -4.25 -26.89 -22.76
C THR A 270 -3.34 -27.61 -23.77
N LYS A 271 -2.03 -27.69 -23.51
CA LYS A 271 -1.06 -28.46 -24.31
C LYS A 271 -0.30 -29.49 -23.45
N GLY A 272 -1.05 -30.28 -22.69
CA GLY A 272 -0.62 -31.53 -22.07
C GLY A 272 -1.41 -32.68 -22.63
#